data_AF-A0A640V068-F1
#
_entry.id   AF-A0A640V068-F1
#
_cell.length_a   1.000
_cell.length_b   1.000
_cell.length_c   1.000
_cell.angle_alpha   90.00
_cell.angle_beta   90.00
_cell.angle_gamma   90.00
#
_symmetry.space_group_name_H-M   'P 1'
#
loop_
_entity.id
_entity.type
_entity.pdbx_description
1 polymer ?
#
loop_
_entity_poly.entity_id
_entity_poly.type
_entity_poly.pdbx_seq_one_letter_code
_entity_poly.pdbx_strand_id
1 'polypeptide(L)'
;MARPPRFDTAQLLDAAVRLAAETGPSGVTMSAVAAAVGAPSGSLYHRFAGRTALLAEVWLRTVEGFQAGYFEALESSDDPRAGGRAAARHIVAWSRAHPAEAALLLYGAQEFGRDHWSDEHLLRAEEGNMRVRAALAALTGALGLHGREGFDRVTLAAVDLPLSLVRRHLRGGTPLPPHAEDLAEQCTDALLAID
;
A
#
# COMPACT_ATOMS: atom_id res chain seq x y z
N MET A 1 9.29 0.60 36.68
CA MET A 1 9.10 0.35 35.25
C MET A 1 7.61 0.18 34.99
N ALA A 2 7.03 0.92 34.04
CA ALA A 2 5.62 0.77 33.68
C ALA A 2 5.40 -0.60 33.04
N ARG A 3 4.33 -1.30 33.44
CA ARG A 3 3.94 -2.58 32.81
C ARG A 3 3.60 -2.30 31.34
N PRO A 4 4.12 -3.08 30.38
CA PRO A 4 3.75 -2.90 28.98
C PRO A 4 2.22 -2.96 28.85
N PRO A 5 1.60 -2.07 28.06
CA PRO A 5 0.17 -2.11 27.87
C PRO A 5 -0.22 -3.51 27.38
N ARG A 6 -1.24 -4.10 28.00
CA ARG A 6 -1.64 -5.51 27.75
C ARG A 6 -2.07 -5.79 26.30
N PHE A 7 -2.37 -4.73 25.55
CA PHE A 7 -2.70 -4.73 24.13
C PHE A 7 -1.98 -3.54 23.52
N ASP A 8 -1.06 -3.73 22.59
CA ASP A 8 -0.43 -2.60 21.91
C ASP A 8 -1.25 -2.18 20.67
N THR A 9 -0.97 -0.98 20.15
CA THR A 9 -1.66 -0.45 18.96
C THR A 9 -1.40 -1.31 17.72
N ALA A 10 -0.23 -1.94 17.61
CA ALA A 10 0.11 -2.79 16.47
C ALA A 10 -0.79 -4.03 16.40
N GLN A 11 -0.99 -4.73 17.52
CA GLN A 11 -1.88 -5.89 17.62
C GLN A 11 -3.32 -5.56 17.22
N LEU A 12 -3.81 -4.37 17.61
CA LEU A 12 -5.16 -3.92 17.24
C LEU A 12 -5.28 -3.66 15.74
N LEU A 13 -4.30 -2.98 15.16
CA LEU A 13 -4.28 -2.71 13.73
C LEU A 13 -4.09 -4.00 12.92
N ASP A 14 -3.31 -4.97 13.39
CA ASP A 14 -3.16 -6.29 12.75
C ASP A 14 -4.47 -7.06 12.73
N ALA A 15 -5.22 -7.02 13.83
CA ALA A 15 -6.56 -7.60 13.87
C ALA A 15 -7.52 -6.88 12.92
N ALA A 16 -7.44 -5.55 12.83
CA ALA A 16 -8.25 -4.77 11.91
C ALA A 16 -7.91 -5.03 10.43
N VAL A 17 -6.64 -5.23 10.08
CA VAL A 17 -6.21 -5.64 8.74
C VAL A 17 -6.80 -7.00 8.37
N ARG A 18 -6.71 -8.00 9.26
CA ARG A 18 -7.30 -9.32 9.02
C ARG A 18 -8.81 -9.24 8.81
N LEU A 19 -9.52 -8.51 9.69
CA LEU A 19 -10.96 -8.30 9.55
C LEU A 19 -11.32 -7.59 8.24
N ALA A 20 -10.57 -6.57 7.84
CA ALA A 20 -10.78 -5.86 6.58
C ALA A 20 -10.56 -6.78 5.36
N ALA A 21 -9.56 -7.66 5.40
CA ALA A 21 -9.30 -8.60 4.32
C ALA A 21 -10.39 -9.68 4.22
N GLU A 22 -10.94 -10.14 5.35
CA GLU A 22 -11.96 -11.19 5.40
C GLU A 22 -13.37 -10.68 5.09
N THR A 23 -13.71 -9.48 5.57
CA THR A 23 -15.09 -8.97 5.61
C THR A 23 -15.27 -7.62 4.94
N GLY A 24 -14.21 -7.06 4.38
CA GLY A 24 -14.17 -5.71 3.83
C GLY A 24 -14.09 -4.62 4.91
N PRO A 25 -13.84 -3.36 4.52
CA PRO A 25 -13.70 -2.24 5.46
C PRO A 25 -14.94 -2.00 6.34
N SER A 26 -16.13 -2.34 5.84
CA SER A 26 -17.40 -2.25 6.59
C SER A 26 -17.44 -3.17 7.82
N GLY A 27 -16.81 -4.34 7.76
CA GLY A 27 -16.75 -5.29 8.88
C GLY A 27 -15.77 -4.90 10.00
N VAL A 28 -14.88 -3.94 9.75
CA VAL A 28 -14.00 -3.39 10.79
C VAL A 28 -14.79 -2.46 11.69
N THR A 29 -15.20 -2.98 12.85
CA THR A 29 -15.86 -2.21 13.91
C THR A 29 -15.03 -2.22 15.19
N MET A 30 -15.26 -1.24 16.07
CA MET A 30 -14.56 -1.17 17.36
C MET A 30 -14.78 -2.47 18.16
N SER A 31 -16.01 -2.95 18.24
CA SER A 31 -16.32 -4.20 18.94
C SER A 31 -15.68 -5.43 18.29
N ALA A 32 -15.70 -5.53 16.96
CA ALA A 32 -15.10 -6.67 16.25
C ALA A 32 -13.59 -6.74 16.47
N VAL A 33 -12.88 -5.61 16.36
CA VAL A 33 -11.43 -5.57 16.60
C VAL A 33 -11.10 -5.89 18.06
N ALA A 34 -11.86 -5.35 19.02
CA ALA A 34 -11.67 -5.64 20.44
C ALA A 34 -11.90 -7.14 20.74
N ALA A 35 -12.96 -7.72 20.18
CA ALA A 35 -13.25 -9.15 20.31
C ALA A 35 -12.15 -10.02 19.70
N ALA A 36 -11.64 -9.66 18.52
CA ALA A 36 -10.60 -10.40 17.81
C ALA A 36 -9.27 -10.50 18.60
N VAL A 37 -8.97 -9.52 19.45
CA VAL A 37 -7.76 -9.55 20.32
C VAL A 37 -8.06 -9.91 21.78
N GLY A 38 -9.32 -10.16 22.15
CA GLY A 38 -9.72 -10.41 23.54
C GLY A 38 -9.57 -9.19 24.46
N ALA A 39 -9.63 -7.97 23.90
CA ALA A 39 -9.53 -6.72 24.65
C ALA A 39 -10.91 -6.21 25.08
N PRO A 40 -11.03 -5.57 26.26
CA PRO A 40 -12.23 -4.81 26.60
C PRO A 40 -12.43 -3.68 25.58
N SER A 41 -13.67 -3.43 25.15
CA SER A 41 -13.99 -2.41 24.13
C SER A 41 -13.39 -1.03 24.43
N GLY A 42 -13.34 -0.62 25.71
CA GLY A 42 -12.72 0.63 26.14
C GLY A 42 -11.24 0.77 25.74
N SER A 43 -10.51 -0.34 25.56
CA SER A 43 -9.10 -0.32 25.15
C SER A 43 -8.89 0.30 23.76
N LEU A 44 -9.85 0.15 22.85
CA LEU A 44 -9.74 0.76 21.52
C LEU A 44 -10.10 2.24 21.58
N TYR A 45 -11.14 2.62 22.34
CA TYR A 45 -11.53 4.02 22.49
C TYR A 45 -10.46 4.89 23.18
N HIS A 46 -9.56 4.28 23.96
CA HIS A 46 -8.38 4.97 24.48
C HIS A 46 -7.30 5.26 23.43
N ARG A 47 -7.30 4.54 22.30
CA ARG A 47 -6.26 4.64 21.25
C ARG A 47 -6.76 5.33 20.00
N PHE A 48 -8.03 5.12 19.66
CA PHE A 48 -8.66 5.66 18.47
C PHE A 48 -9.91 6.43 18.88
N ALA A 49 -10.07 7.63 18.33
CA ALA A 49 -11.23 8.50 18.57
C ALA A 49 -12.55 7.95 17.97
N GLY A 50 -12.58 6.68 17.55
CA GLY A 50 -13.72 6.02 16.95
C GLY A 50 -13.32 5.16 15.75
N ARG A 51 -14.33 4.58 15.10
CA ARG A 51 -14.15 3.70 13.93
C ARG A 51 -13.43 4.39 12.78
N THR A 52 -13.75 5.66 12.50
CA THR A 52 -13.13 6.41 11.40
C THR A 52 -11.64 6.58 11.60
N ALA A 53 -11.20 6.95 12.82
CA ALA A 53 -9.78 7.06 13.15
C ALA A 53 -9.07 5.71 13.05
N LEU A 54 -9.71 4.63 13.50
CA LEU A 54 -9.17 3.27 13.33
C LEU A 54 -8.99 2.90 11.85
N LEU A 55 -9.98 3.17 10.99
CA LEU A 55 -9.88 2.88 9.55
C LEU A 55 -8.80 3.71 8.86
N ALA A 56 -8.67 4.99 9.22
CA ALA A 56 -7.62 5.85 8.71
C ALA A 56 -6.24 5.29 9.05
N GLU A 57 -5.99 4.92 10.31
CA GLU A 57 -4.71 4.32 10.73
C GLU A 57 -4.44 2.98 10.06
N VAL A 58 -5.47 2.13 9.88
CA VAL A 58 -5.33 0.86 9.15
C VAL A 58 -4.89 1.12 7.71
N TRP A 59 -5.55 2.04 7.01
CA TRP A 59 -5.20 2.40 5.64
C TRP A 59 -3.79 3.00 5.56
N LEU A 60 -3.52 4.02 6.37
CA LEU A 60 -2.26 4.77 6.36
C LEU A 60 -1.08 3.85 6.67
N ARG A 61 -1.16 3.04 7.74
CA ARG A 61 -0.12 2.06 8.05
C ARG A 61 0.16 1.11 6.90
N THR A 62 -0.90 0.66 6.23
CA THR A 62 -0.81 -0.30 5.12
C THR A 62 -0.13 0.33 3.90
N VAL A 63 -0.56 1.53 3.48
CA VAL A 63 0.03 2.21 2.33
C VAL A 63 1.44 2.73 2.61
N GLU A 64 1.72 3.23 3.81
CA GLU A 64 3.04 3.69 4.24
C GLU A 64 4.04 2.53 4.25
N GLY A 65 3.65 1.36 4.78
CA GLY A 65 4.49 0.16 4.79
C GLY A 65 4.80 -0.37 3.39
N PHE A 66 3.82 -0.34 2.48
CA PHE A 66 4.05 -0.67 1.07
C PHE A 66 5.00 0.32 0.39
N GLN A 67 4.75 1.63 0.58
CA GLN A 67 5.50 2.71 -0.03
C GLN A 67 6.96 2.73 0.39
N ALA A 68 7.26 2.42 1.66
CA ALA A 68 8.63 2.36 2.17
C ALA A 68 9.52 1.45 1.31
N GLY A 69 9.10 0.18 1.12
CA GLY A 69 9.84 -0.75 0.28
C GLY A 69 9.81 -0.40 -1.22
N TYR A 70 8.77 0.29 -1.69
CA TYR A 70 8.70 0.75 -3.08
C TYR A 70 9.76 1.82 -3.36
N PHE A 71 9.97 2.76 -2.43
CA PHE A 71 11.02 3.77 -2.55
C PHE A 71 12.42 3.15 -2.43
N GLU A 72 12.63 2.24 -1.48
CA GLU A 72 13.89 1.49 -1.37
C GLU A 72 14.22 0.74 -2.67
N ALA A 73 13.22 0.14 -3.32
CA ALA A 73 13.39 -0.54 -4.59
C ALA A 73 13.73 0.42 -5.74
N LEU A 74 13.05 1.57 -5.83
CA LEU A 74 13.37 2.61 -6.82
C LEU A 74 14.82 3.12 -6.68
N GLU A 75 15.29 3.27 -5.45
CA GLU A 75 16.61 3.81 -5.11
C GLU A 75 17.70 2.72 -5.04
N SER A 76 17.37 1.48 -5.38
CA SER A 76 18.29 0.33 -5.24
C SER A 76 19.45 0.30 -6.25
N SER A 77 19.43 1.18 -7.26
CA SER A 77 20.44 1.21 -8.33
C SER A 77 20.61 2.62 -8.89
N ASP A 78 21.84 2.95 -9.30
CA ASP A 78 22.15 4.16 -10.07
C ASP A 78 21.62 4.10 -11.52
N ASP A 79 21.30 2.91 -12.03
CA ASP A 79 20.60 2.77 -13.31
C ASP A 79 19.08 2.98 -13.09
N PRO A 80 18.48 4.08 -13.61
CA PRO A 80 17.07 4.35 -13.42
C PRO A 80 16.16 3.26 -14.01
N ARG A 81 16.59 2.56 -15.07
CA ARG A 81 15.82 1.42 -15.61
C ARG A 81 15.81 0.25 -14.63
N ALA A 82 16.95 -0.05 -14.02
CA ALA A 82 17.05 -1.07 -12.97
C ALA A 82 16.19 -0.71 -11.75
N GLY A 83 16.23 0.54 -11.30
CA GLY A 83 15.36 1.03 -10.21
C GLY A 83 13.87 0.89 -10.54
N GLY A 84 13.46 1.24 -11.76
CA GLY A 84 12.09 1.05 -12.25
C GLY A 84 11.64 -0.42 -12.23
N ARG A 85 12.50 -1.35 -12.70
CA ARG A 85 12.22 -2.79 -12.64
C ARG A 85 12.11 -3.29 -11.21
N ALA A 86 13.03 -2.89 -10.32
CA ALA A 86 13.00 -3.28 -8.92
C ALA A 86 11.70 -2.81 -8.23
N ALA A 87 11.26 -1.58 -8.51
CA ALA A 87 10.01 -1.03 -8.01
C ALA A 87 8.79 -1.82 -8.49
N ALA A 88 8.75 -2.18 -9.77
CA ALA A 88 7.71 -3.04 -10.34
C ALA A 88 7.69 -4.43 -9.69
N ARG A 89 8.86 -5.04 -9.48
CA ARG A 89 9.01 -6.31 -8.77
C ARG A 89 8.46 -6.23 -7.35
N HIS A 90 8.75 -5.14 -6.63
CA HIS A 90 8.29 -4.92 -5.27
C HIS A 90 6.76 -4.93 -5.17
N ILE A 91 6.04 -4.32 -6.13
CA ILE A 91 4.57 -4.32 -6.13
C ILE A 91 4.02 -5.75 -6.05
N VAL A 92 4.56 -6.65 -6.87
CA VAL A 92 4.11 -8.05 -6.93
C VAL A 92 4.58 -8.84 -5.72
N ALA A 93 5.87 -8.75 -5.38
CA ALA A 93 6.48 -9.50 -4.29
C ALA A 93 5.87 -9.13 -2.93
N TRP A 94 5.67 -7.84 -2.67
CA TRP A 94 5.03 -7.37 -1.44
C TRP A 94 3.59 -7.85 -1.36
N SER A 95 2.84 -7.82 -2.47
CA SER A 95 1.46 -8.31 -2.51
C SER A 95 1.35 -9.82 -2.28
N ARG A 96 2.35 -10.59 -2.76
CA ARG A 96 2.46 -12.03 -2.48
C ARG A 96 2.73 -12.29 -0.99
N ALA A 97 3.61 -11.51 -0.38
CA ALA A 97 4.00 -11.68 1.02
C ALA A 97 2.92 -11.17 2.00
N HIS A 98 2.13 -10.17 1.61
CA HIS A 98 1.14 -9.48 2.44
C HIS A 98 -0.25 -9.48 1.78
N PRO A 99 -0.87 -10.66 1.54
CA PRO A 99 -2.10 -10.75 0.76
C PRO A 99 -3.29 -10.04 1.42
N ALA A 100 -3.33 -9.98 2.76
CA ALA A 100 -4.37 -9.26 3.49
C ALA A 100 -4.25 -7.75 3.23
N GLU A 101 -3.09 -7.17 3.51
CA GLU A 101 -2.78 -5.76 3.29
C GLU A 101 -2.94 -5.36 1.81
N ALA A 102 -2.52 -6.22 0.88
CA ALA A 102 -2.71 -5.98 -0.55
C ALA A 102 -4.20 -5.91 -0.94
N ALA A 103 -5.06 -6.75 -0.34
CA ALA A 103 -6.50 -6.66 -0.55
C ALA A 103 -7.07 -5.32 -0.07
N LEU A 104 -6.59 -4.78 1.05
CA LEU A 104 -6.98 -3.45 1.53
C LEU A 104 -6.65 -2.36 0.50
N LEU A 105 -5.45 -2.37 -0.06
CA LEU A 105 -5.03 -1.39 -1.08
C LEU A 105 -5.89 -1.44 -2.35
N LEU A 106 -6.55 -2.56 -2.64
CA LEU A 106 -7.48 -2.69 -3.77
C LEU A 106 -8.86 -2.05 -3.55
N TYR A 107 -9.29 -1.88 -2.30
CA TYR A 107 -10.51 -1.13 -1.97
C TYR A 107 -10.33 0.38 -2.17
N GLY A 108 -9.13 0.89 -1.86
CA GLY A 108 -8.84 2.32 -1.91
C GLY A 108 -9.26 3.07 -0.64
N ALA A 109 -8.64 4.22 -0.41
CA ALA A 109 -8.86 5.04 0.80
C ALA A 109 -10.32 5.42 1.06
N GLN A 110 -11.12 5.55 -0.01
CA GLN A 110 -12.53 5.96 0.11
C GLN A 110 -13.38 4.94 0.87
N GLU A 111 -13.14 3.65 0.64
CA GLU A 111 -13.80 2.58 1.39
C GLU A 111 -13.38 2.54 2.87
N PHE A 112 -12.25 3.18 3.20
CA PHE A 112 -11.78 3.41 4.58
C PHE A 112 -12.28 4.74 5.16
N GLY A 113 -13.28 5.36 4.54
CA GLY A 113 -13.99 6.53 5.07
C GLY A 113 -13.20 7.83 4.96
N ARG A 114 -12.39 7.99 3.89
CA ARG A 114 -11.53 9.17 3.67
C ARG A 114 -12.25 10.51 3.84
N ASP A 115 -13.51 10.60 3.42
CA ASP A 115 -14.31 11.83 3.55
C ASP A 115 -14.55 12.28 5.00
N HIS A 116 -14.26 11.43 5.98
CA HIS A 116 -14.46 11.69 7.41
C HIS A 116 -13.14 11.68 8.20
N TRP A 117 -12.00 11.58 7.54
CA TRP A 117 -10.70 11.59 8.18
C TRP A 117 -10.42 12.95 8.84
N SER A 118 -9.57 12.95 9.87
CA SER A 118 -9.06 14.20 10.44
C SER A 118 -8.12 14.90 9.46
N ASP A 119 -7.89 16.20 9.68
CA ASP A 119 -6.91 16.98 8.90
C ASP A 119 -5.51 16.35 8.97
N GLU A 120 -5.14 15.78 10.12
CA GLU A 120 -3.86 15.07 10.31
C GLU A 120 -3.76 13.84 9.40
N HIS A 121 -4.81 13.01 9.33
CA HIS A 121 -4.84 11.83 8.47
C HIS A 121 -4.84 12.20 6.99
N LEU A 122 -5.55 13.27 6.61
CA LEU A 122 -5.55 13.79 5.25
C LEU A 122 -4.16 14.29 4.84
N LEU A 123 -3.49 15.05 5.71
CA LEU A 123 -2.13 15.54 5.48
C LEU A 123 -1.14 14.39 5.30
N ARG A 124 -1.15 13.39 6.19
CA ARG A 124 -0.30 12.18 6.06
C ARG A 124 -0.52 11.47 4.73
N ALA A 125 -1.77 11.30 4.31
CA ALA A 125 -2.09 10.68 3.03
C ALA A 125 -1.60 11.52 1.83
N GLU A 126 -1.73 12.83 1.91
CA GLU A 126 -1.28 13.76 0.87
C GLU A 126 0.25 13.79 0.75
N GLU A 127 0.97 13.76 1.86
CA GLU A 127 2.43 13.65 1.90
C GLU A 127 2.91 12.36 1.21
N GLY A 128 2.31 11.20 1.53
CA GLY A 128 2.61 9.94 0.85
C GLY A 128 2.34 10.00 -0.66
N ASN A 129 1.19 10.56 -1.06
CA ASN A 129 0.84 10.73 -2.48
C ASN A 129 1.79 11.68 -3.21
N MET A 130 2.21 12.78 -2.57
CA MET A 130 3.19 13.70 -3.13
C MET A 130 4.55 13.03 -3.28
N ARG A 131 4.98 12.22 -2.31
CA ARG A 131 6.24 11.48 -2.37
C ARG A 131 6.26 10.48 -3.52
N VAL A 132 5.18 9.73 -3.73
CA VAL A 132 5.05 8.82 -4.88
C VAL A 132 5.14 9.59 -6.20
N ARG A 133 4.39 10.69 -6.34
CA ARG A 133 4.44 11.53 -7.56
C ARG A 133 5.84 12.09 -7.82
N ALA A 134 6.51 12.57 -6.78
CA ALA A 134 7.87 13.10 -6.88
C ALA A 134 8.87 12.02 -7.30
N ALA A 135 8.77 10.81 -6.73
CA ALA A 135 9.64 9.69 -7.10
C ALA A 135 9.45 9.26 -8.56
N LEU A 136 8.21 9.17 -9.04
CA LEU A 136 7.93 8.88 -10.45
C LEU A 136 8.42 10.01 -11.38
N ALA A 137 8.29 11.27 -10.97
CA ALA A 137 8.81 12.40 -11.74
C ALA A 137 10.34 12.41 -11.80
N ALA A 138 11.01 12.06 -10.69
CA ALA A 138 12.46 11.91 -10.64
C ALA A 138 12.93 10.77 -11.56
N LEU A 139 12.27 9.61 -11.51
CA LEU A 139 12.55 8.50 -12.42
C LEU A 139 12.35 8.92 -13.89
N THR A 140 11.27 9.65 -14.19
CA THR A 140 11.00 10.18 -15.53
C THR A 140 12.15 11.07 -16.01
N GLY A 141 12.61 12.00 -15.18
CA GLY A 141 13.75 12.87 -15.50
C GLY A 141 15.07 12.12 -15.66
N ALA A 142 15.34 11.14 -14.79
CA ALA A 142 16.55 10.30 -14.84
C ALA A 142 16.61 9.44 -16.11
N LEU A 143 15.46 9.05 -16.66
CA LEU A 143 15.35 8.37 -17.95
C LEU A 143 15.46 9.32 -19.15
N GLY A 144 15.58 10.64 -18.95
CA GLY A 144 15.57 11.61 -20.05
C GLY A 144 14.19 11.75 -20.72
N LEU A 145 13.12 11.30 -20.06
CA LEU A 145 11.75 11.46 -20.52
C LEU A 145 11.18 12.81 -20.06
N HIS A 146 10.28 13.39 -20.85
CA HIS A 146 9.78 14.74 -20.61
C HIS A 146 8.28 14.88 -20.82
N GLY A 147 7.73 15.92 -20.20
CA GLY A 147 6.33 16.28 -20.32
C GLY A 147 5.38 15.23 -19.75
N ARG A 148 4.09 15.41 -20.07
CA ARG A 148 3.01 14.53 -19.60
C ARG A 148 3.19 13.10 -20.13
N GLU A 149 3.54 12.96 -21.41
CA GLU A 149 3.68 11.65 -22.04
C GLU A 149 4.79 10.80 -21.39
N GLY A 150 5.95 11.40 -21.09
CA GLY A 150 7.03 10.71 -20.38
C GLY A 150 6.60 10.25 -18.98
N PHE A 151 5.92 11.12 -18.24
CA PHE A 151 5.43 10.80 -16.90
C PHE A 151 4.35 9.69 -16.92
N ASP A 152 3.41 9.76 -17.86
CA ASP A 152 2.37 8.75 -18.04
C ASP A 152 2.98 7.40 -18.43
N ARG A 153 4.01 7.39 -19.28
CA ARG A 153 4.77 6.18 -19.66
C ARG A 153 5.45 5.52 -18.47
N VAL A 154 6.14 6.30 -17.62
CA VAL A 154 6.78 5.78 -16.40
C VAL A 154 5.75 5.28 -15.39
N THR A 155 4.65 6.00 -15.21
CA THR A 155 3.55 5.58 -14.32
C THR A 155 2.94 4.27 -14.78
N LEU A 156 2.65 4.14 -16.08
CA LEU A 156 2.12 2.92 -16.67
C LEU A 156 3.07 1.73 -16.46
N ALA A 157 4.37 1.95 -16.71
CA ALA A 157 5.40 0.91 -16.64
C ALA A 157 5.69 0.45 -15.20
N ALA A 158 5.88 1.39 -14.26
CA ALA A 158 6.35 1.08 -12.91
C ALA A 158 5.21 0.84 -11.90
N VAL A 159 3.97 1.28 -12.21
CA VAL A 159 2.83 1.21 -11.28
C VAL A 159 1.67 0.44 -11.87
N ASP A 160 1.08 0.92 -12.98
CA ASP A 160 -0.22 0.41 -13.43
C ASP A 160 -0.15 -1.04 -13.94
N LEU A 161 0.87 -1.38 -14.73
CA LEU A 161 1.04 -2.74 -15.26
C LEU A 161 1.34 -3.77 -14.15
N PRO A 162 2.32 -3.57 -13.24
CA PRO A 162 2.53 -4.50 -12.13
C PRO A 162 1.29 -4.64 -11.24
N LEU A 163 0.60 -3.52 -10.97
CA LEU A 163 -0.63 -3.54 -10.17
C LEU A 163 -1.77 -4.28 -10.88
N SER A 164 -1.83 -4.26 -12.21
CA SER A 164 -2.83 -5.01 -12.97
C SER A 164 -2.68 -6.53 -12.81
N LEU A 165 -1.44 -7.02 -12.75
CA LEU A 165 -1.12 -8.43 -12.46
C LEU A 165 -1.66 -8.82 -11.08
N VAL A 166 -1.35 -8.00 -10.06
CA VAL A 166 -1.84 -8.21 -8.69
C VAL A 166 -3.37 -8.19 -8.62
N ARG A 167 -4.00 -7.14 -9.18
CA ARG A 167 -5.46 -6.96 -9.17
C ARG A 167 -6.20 -8.13 -9.77
N ARG A 168 -5.72 -8.65 -10.91
CA ARG A 168 -6.34 -9.78 -11.61
C ARG A 168 -6.42 -11.01 -10.70
N HIS A 169 -5.33 -11.34 -10.01
CA HIS A 169 -5.25 -12.55 -9.21
C HIS A 169 -5.96 -12.43 -7.86
N LEU A 170 -5.79 -11.31 -7.16
CA LEU A 170 -6.45 -11.06 -5.88
C LEU A 170 -7.98 -11.01 -6.02
N ARG A 171 -8.52 -10.33 -7.05
CA ARG A 171 -9.97 -10.31 -7.31
C ARG A 171 -10.52 -11.68 -7.73
N GLY A 172 -9.68 -12.50 -8.37
CA GLY A 172 -10.05 -13.87 -8.75
C GLY A 172 -9.93 -14.89 -7.62
N GLY A 173 -9.40 -14.50 -6.45
CA GLY A 173 -9.12 -15.44 -5.35
C GLY A 173 -8.07 -16.51 -5.73
N THR A 174 -7.19 -16.20 -6.68
CA THR A 174 -6.16 -17.12 -7.16
C THR A 174 -4.78 -16.66 -6.72
N PRO A 175 -3.84 -17.58 -6.42
CA PRO A 175 -2.47 -17.20 -6.08
C PRO A 175 -1.78 -16.54 -7.29
N LEU A 176 -0.87 -15.60 -7.01
CA LEU A 176 0.01 -15.04 -8.02
C LEU A 176 0.90 -16.14 -8.63
N PRO A 177 0.99 -16.23 -9.97
CA PRO A 177 1.82 -17.24 -10.61
C PRO A 177 3.30 -17.04 -10.21
N PRO A 178 4.12 -18.10 -10.15
CA PRO A 178 5.52 -17.99 -9.68
C PRO A 178 6.39 -17.01 -10.48
N HIS A 179 6.03 -16.71 -11.72
CA HIS A 179 6.74 -15.82 -12.64
C HIS A 179 6.14 -14.40 -12.71
N ALA A 180 5.22 -14.04 -11.80
CA ALA A 180 4.54 -12.74 -11.83
C ALA A 180 5.50 -11.56 -11.66
N GLU A 181 6.48 -11.71 -10.77
CA GLU A 181 7.54 -10.73 -10.52
C GLU A 181 8.37 -10.51 -11.80
N ASP A 182 8.76 -11.58 -12.47
CA ASP A 182 9.57 -11.51 -13.69
C ASP A 182 8.78 -10.88 -14.86
N LEU A 183 7.48 -11.17 -14.97
CA LEU A 183 6.61 -10.50 -15.94
C LEU A 183 6.48 -9.00 -15.67
N ALA A 184 6.34 -8.60 -14.40
CA ALA A 184 6.30 -7.18 -14.05
C ALA A 184 7.57 -6.47 -14.49
N GLU A 185 8.75 -7.04 -14.18
CA GLU A 185 10.04 -6.49 -14.60
C GLU A 185 10.19 -6.41 -16.12
N GLN A 186 9.82 -7.46 -16.85
CA GLN A 186 9.92 -7.48 -18.31
C GLN A 186 9.01 -6.44 -18.97
N CYS A 187 7.77 -6.31 -18.50
CA CYS A 187 6.84 -5.29 -19.00
C CYS A 187 7.35 -3.87 -18.71
N THR A 188 7.86 -3.64 -17.50
CA THR A 188 8.46 -2.35 -17.13
C THR A 188 9.68 -2.07 -17.99
N ASP A 189 10.59 -3.03 -18.17
CA ASP A 189 11.80 -2.83 -18.98
C ASP A 189 11.49 -2.50 -20.44
N ALA A 190 10.52 -3.23 -21.03
CA ALA A 190 10.10 -3.00 -22.41
C ALA A 190 9.51 -1.60 -22.60
N LEU A 191 8.74 -1.09 -21.64
CA LEU A 191 8.23 0.28 -21.69
C LEU A 191 9.29 1.33 -21.35
N LEU A 192 10.27 1.04 -20.52
CA LEU A 192 11.33 2.00 -20.19
C LEU A 192 12.49 2.00 -21.20
N ALA A 193 12.54 1.03 -22.11
CA ALA A 193 13.43 1.07 -23.27
C ALA A 193 13.05 2.28 -24.14
N ILE A 194 13.95 3.27 -24.18
CA ILE A 194 13.88 4.40 -25.11
C ILE A 194 14.66 3.97 -26.35
N ASP A 195 14.06 4.14 -27.53
CA ASP A 195 14.75 4.01 -28.82
C ASP A 195 15.63 5.23 -29.09
#